data_AF-A0A351V6L2-F1
#
_entry.id   AF-A0A351V6L2-F1
#
_cell.length_a   1.000
_cell.length_b   1.000
_cell.length_c   1.000
_cell.angle_alpha   90.00
_cell.angle_beta   90.00
_cell.angle_gamma   90.00
#
_symmetry.space_group_name_H-M   'P 1'
#
loop_
_entity.id
_entity.type
_entity.pdbx_description
1 polymer ?
#
loop_
_entity_poly.entity_id
_entity_poly.type
_entity_poly.pdbx_seq_one_letter_code
_entity_poly.pdbx_strand_id
1 'polypeptide(L)'
;MKLGKEISSYEKITLYHGSKSGIHGAIAPSSREHCDFGKGFYMGTDRIQPLTLICNYPNAKIYTLSVDLSGLNILDIEAGLDWALLVAYNRGKMEFAKDSPIYKRFADLSSGCDMVVGYIANDRMFVVLDRFFNGEITDIALINSLSALKLGKQYAALTERACKKIKILDVQELSEDERAKLKRESETNRSKGIAMADEICRKYRREGRFFDEILAIGEV
;
A
#
# COMPACT_ATOMS: atom_id res chain seq x y z
N MET A 1 3.15 23.16 -3.49
CA MET A 1 2.23 23.57 -2.41
C MET A 1 2.37 22.53 -1.30
N LYS A 2 3.02 22.86 -0.18
CA LYS A 2 3.19 21.91 0.95
C LYS A 2 1.86 21.82 1.71
N LEU A 3 1.06 20.79 1.45
CA LEU A 3 -0.03 20.39 2.33
C LEU A 3 0.47 19.26 3.24
N GLY A 4 1.30 19.63 4.21
CA GLY A 4 1.59 18.79 5.36
C GLY A 4 0.71 19.25 6.50
N LYS A 5 -0.28 18.44 6.88
CA LYS A 5 -1.09 18.69 8.07
C LYS A 5 -0.14 18.60 9.27
N GLU A 6 0.00 19.68 10.04
CA GLU A 6 0.78 19.67 11.27
C GLU A 6 0.01 18.85 12.32
N ILE A 7 0.55 17.67 12.62
CA ILE A 7 -0.07 16.68 13.50
C ILE A 7 0.45 16.90 14.94
N SER A 8 -0.46 17.11 15.89
CA SER A 8 -0.19 17.53 17.26
C SER A 8 0.25 16.40 18.22
N SER A 9 1.45 16.56 18.79
CA SER A 9 2.06 16.10 20.07
C SER A 9 1.63 14.86 20.90
N TYR A 10 0.67 13.99 20.53
CA TYR A 10 0.34 12.77 21.30
C TYR A 10 0.07 11.49 20.48
N GLU A 11 0.56 11.40 19.25
CA GLU A 11 0.10 10.34 18.34
C GLU A 11 0.94 9.06 18.44
N LYS A 12 0.73 8.30 19.52
CA LYS A 12 1.00 6.86 19.49
C LYS A 12 -0.18 6.14 18.84
N ILE A 13 0.10 5.37 17.81
CA ILE A 13 -0.90 4.55 17.12
C ILE A 13 -0.60 3.05 17.32
N THR A 14 -1.65 2.24 17.38
CA THR A 14 -1.53 0.78 17.36
C THR A 14 -1.64 0.27 15.93
N LEU A 15 -0.63 -0.48 15.47
CA LEU A 15 -0.58 -1.07 14.15
C LEU A 15 -0.22 -2.55 14.24
N TYR A 16 -0.41 -3.28 13.13
CA TYR A 16 -0.18 -4.72 13.07
C TYR A 16 0.85 -5.07 12.00
N HIS A 17 1.77 -5.98 12.31
CA HIS A 17 2.75 -6.49 11.35
C HIS A 17 2.69 -8.01 11.29
N GLY A 18 2.55 -8.55 10.09
CA GLY A 18 2.64 -9.99 9.84
C GLY A 18 4.03 -10.36 9.35
N SER A 19 4.74 -11.21 10.09
CA SER A 19 6.00 -11.82 9.63
C SER A 19 5.80 -13.29 9.27
N LYS A 20 6.44 -13.71 8.18
CA LYS A 20 6.41 -15.10 7.69
C LYS A 20 7.25 -16.05 8.55
N SER A 21 8.26 -15.53 9.24
CA SER A 21 9.22 -16.30 10.04
C SER A 21 9.50 -15.70 11.43
N GLY A 22 8.81 -14.61 11.78
CA GLY A 22 9.13 -13.77 12.94
C GLY A 22 10.10 -12.63 12.59
N ILE A 23 10.25 -11.69 13.51
CA ILE A 23 11.22 -10.59 13.45
C ILE A 23 12.50 -11.07 14.12
N HIS A 24 13.64 -10.94 13.44
CA HIS A 24 14.96 -11.24 13.97
C HIS A 24 15.79 -9.96 14.03
N GLY A 25 16.32 -9.63 15.21
CA GLY A 25 17.04 -8.37 15.44
C GLY A 25 16.12 -7.17 15.65
N ALA A 26 16.66 -5.97 15.46
CA ALA A 26 15.91 -4.73 15.57
C ALA A 26 14.96 -4.54 14.38
N ILE A 27 13.84 -3.84 14.62
CA ILE A 27 12.96 -3.39 13.53
C ILE A 27 13.77 -2.43 12.64
N ALA A 28 13.79 -2.71 11.33
CA ALA A 28 14.56 -1.98 10.34
C ALA A 28 13.78 -1.91 9.01
N PRO A 29 14.04 -0.91 8.14
CA PRO A 29 13.42 -0.78 6.83
C PRO A 29 14.04 -1.79 5.83
N SER A 30 13.85 -3.08 6.08
CA SER A 30 14.58 -4.16 5.41
C SER A 30 13.70 -5.04 4.53
N SER A 31 12.55 -4.56 4.06
CA SER A 31 11.75 -5.30 3.09
C SER A 31 12.48 -5.49 1.75
N ARG A 32 11.85 -6.24 0.85
CA ARG A 32 12.19 -6.23 -0.58
C ARG A 32 12.13 -4.81 -1.15
N GLU A 33 12.83 -4.63 -2.26
CA GLU A 33 12.91 -3.36 -3.00
C GLU A 33 11.54 -2.93 -3.55
N HIS A 34 10.86 -3.82 -4.27
CA HIS A 34 9.55 -3.54 -4.88
C HIS A 34 8.38 -3.83 -3.95
N CYS A 35 8.18 -2.94 -2.97
CA CYS A 35 6.96 -2.84 -2.15
C CYS A 35 6.14 -1.59 -2.54
N ASP A 36 4.93 -1.46 -1.99
CA ASP A 36 3.96 -0.41 -2.39
C ASP A 36 4.50 1.02 -2.25
N PHE A 37 5.34 1.24 -1.25
CA PHE A 37 5.93 2.55 -0.91
C PHE A 37 7.46 2.49 -0.84
N GLY A 38 8.05 1.54 -1.57
CA GLY A 38 9.49 1.29 -1.58
C GLY A 38 9.98 0.41 -0.42
N LYS A 39 11.29 0.35 -0.22
CA LYS A 39 11.89 -0.47 0.85
C LYS A 39 11.56 0.10 2.23
N GLY A 40 10.99 -0.71 3.11
CA GLY A 40 10.56 -0.24 4.44
C GLY A 40 10.12 -1.35 5.39
N PHE A 41 9.64 -0.95 6.57
CA PHE A 41 8.95 -1.82 7.51
C PHE A 41 7.44 -1.53 7.46
N TYR A 42 6.67 -2.53 7.05
CA TYR A 42 5.25 -2.37 6.72
C TYR A 42 4.34 -2.83 7.85
N MET A 43 3.33 -2.00 8.15
CA MET A 43 2.36 -2.23 9.21
C MET A 43 0.96 -1.83 8.73
N GLY A 44 -0.07 -2.57 9.10
CA GLY A 44 -1.47 -2.29 8.74
C GLY A 44 -2.28 -1.76 9.92
N THR A 45 -3.33 -0.99 9.64
CA THR A 45 -4.31 -0.56 10.65
C THR A 45 -5.27 -1.67 11.07
N ASP A 46 -5.51 -2.64 10.19
CA ASP A 46 -6.37 -3.80 10.45
C ASP A 46 -5.48 -5.02 10.71
N ARG A 47 -5.79 -5.77 11.77
CA ARG A 47 -5.09 -7.01 12.13
C ARG A 47 -5.34 -8.15 11.16
N ILE A 48 -6.54 -8.24 10.59
CA ILE A 48 -6.94 -9.36 9.72
C ILE A 48 -6.15 -9.36 8.42
N GLN A 49 -5.80 -8.18 7.93
CA GLN A 49 -5.11 -8.06 6.65
C GLN A 49 -3.69 -8.65 6.63
N PRO A 50 -2.74 -8.29 7.52
CA PRO A 50 -1.43 -8.94 7.57
C PRO A 50 -1.54 -10.45 7.85
N LEU A 51 -2.60 -10.88 8.56
CA LEU A 51 -2.88 -12.29 8.80
C LEU A 51 -3.17 -13.06 7.51
N THR A 52 -3.98 -12.53 6.60
CA THR A 52 -4.25 -13.19 5.31
C THR A 52 -2.98 -13.29 4.46
N LEU A 53 -2.04 -12.34 4.58
CA LEU A 53 -0.76 -12.36 3.85
C LEU A 53 0.23 -13.41 4.35
N ILE A 54 0.16 -13.78 5.65
CA ILE A 54 1.10 -14.72 6.26
C ILE A 54 0.50 -16.10 6.56
N CYS A 55 -0.80 -16.30 6.34
CA CYS A 55 -1.51 -17.54 6.70
C CYS A 55 -0.99 -18.81 5.99
N ASN A 56 -0.19 -18.67 4.93
CA ASN A 56 0.45 -19.79 4.24
C ASN A 56 1.78 -20.23 4.86
N TYR A 57 2.30 -19.52 5.87
CA TYR A 57 3.59 -19.80 6.48
C TYR A 57 3.41 -20.43 7.87
N PRO A 58 3.97 -21.63 8.12
CA PRO A 58 3.74 -22.36 9.37
C PRO A 58 4.37 -21.67 10.59
N ASN A 59 5.44 -20.91 10.38
CA ASN A 59 6.15 -20.15 11.41
C ASN A 59 5.73 -18.68 11.44
N ALA A 60 4.57 -18.36 10.86
CA ALA A 60 4.05 -17.00 10.82
C ALA A 60 3.76 -16.47 12.22
N LYS A 61 4.07 -15.19 12.42
CA LYS A 61 3.78 -14.45 13.65
C LYS A 61 3.11 -13.15 13.33
N ILE A 62 2.08 -12.80 14.10
CA ILE A 62 1.44 -11.49 14.06
C ILE A 62 1.92 -10.67 15.27
N TYR A 63 2.29 -9.42 15.00
CA TYR A 63 2.80 -8.49 15.99
C TYR A 63 1.80 -7.35 16.15
N THR A 64 1.48 -7.02 17.40
CA THR A 64 0.81 -5.77 17.75
C THR A 64 1.88 -4.76 18.14
N LEU A 65 1.86 -3.60 17.51
CA LEU A 65 2.91 -2.59 17.60
C LEU A 65 2.33 -1.26 18.07
N SER A 66 3.08 -0.55 18.93
CA SER A 66 2.86 0.87 19.20
C SER A 66 3.88 1.69 18.41
N VAL A 67 3.41 2.68 17.67
CA VAL A 67 4.26 3.55 16.86
C VAL A 67 4.08 4.99 17.31
N ASP A 68 5.17 5.62 17.73
CA ASP A 68 5.20 7.06 18.03
C ASP A 68 5.44 7.85 16.73
N LEU A 69 4.47 8.66 16.32
CA LEU A 69 4.54 9.45 15.08
C LEU A 69 5.24 10.81 15.28
N SER A 70 5.53 11.21 16.51
CA SER A 70 6.05 12.55 16.80
C SER A 70 7.35 12.86 16.06
N GLY A 71 7.43 14.03 15.42
CA GLY A 71 8.66 14.49 14.76
C GLY A 71 9.11 13.66 13.54
N LEU A 72 8.28 12.74 13.04
CA LEU A 72 8.51 12.06 11.77
C LEU A 72 7.99 12.94 10.63
N ASN A 73 8.71 12.94 9.50
CA ASN A 73 8.20 13.48 8.24
C ASN A 73 7.32 12.41 7.57
N ILE A 74 6.02 12.62 7.58
CA ILE A 74 5.02 11.64 7.12
C ILE A 74 4.34 12.13 5.85
N LEU A 75 4.37 11.31 4.81
CA LEU A 75 3.53 11.47 3.63
C LEU A 75 2.25 10.64 3.80
N ASP A 76 1.11 11.27 4.04
CA ASP A 76 -0.21 10.61 4.02
C ASP A 76 -0.85 10.82 2.65
N ILE A 77 -0.98 9.73 1.89
CA ILE A 77 -1.50 9.74 0.52
C ILE A 77 -2.87 9.06 0.48
N GLU A 78 -3.87 9.82 0.05
CA GLU A 78 -5.25 9.35 -0.06
C GLU A 78 -5.47 8.46 -1.29
N ALA A 79 -6.52 7.63 -1.25
CA ALA A 79 -6.87 6.78 -2.38
C ALA A 79 -7.24 7.66 -3.59
N GLY A 80 -6.52 7.47 -4.69
CA GLY A 80 -6.68 8.25 -5.90
C GLY A 80 -5.60 7.91 -6.92
N LEU A 81 -5.53 8.70 -8.00
CA LEU A 81 -4.56 8.50 -9.07
C LEU A 81 -3.12 8.66 -8.56
N ASP A 82 -2.85 9.67 -7.73
CA ASP A 82 -1.52 9.87 -7.14
C ASP A 82 -1.04 8.66 -6.31
N TRP A 83 -1.91 8.08 -5.48
CA TRP A 83 -1.59 6.85 -4.76
C TRP A 83 -1.35 5.68 -5.72
N ALA A 84 -2.21 5.52 -6.73
CA ALA A 84 -2.10 4.43 -7.68
C ALA A 84 -0.77 4.48 -8.45
N LEU A 85 -0.36 5.67 -8.87
CA LEU A 85 0.88 5.91 -9.58
C LEU A 85 2.11 5.82 -8.67
N LEU A 86 2.04 6.29 -7.42
CA LEU A 86 3.11 6.09 -6.44
C LEU A 86 3.37 4.59 -6.21
N VAL A 87 2.31 3.80 -6.06
CA VAL A 87 2.43 2.33 -5.94
C VAL A 87 3.01 1.74 -7.22
N ALA A 88 2.51 2.12 -8.39
CA ALA A 88 3.02 1.63 -9.66
C ALA A 88 4.52 1.93 -9.84
N TYR A 89 4.95 3.15 -9.50
CA TYR A 89 6.34 3.58 -9.51
C TYR A 89 7.21 2.68 -8.62
N ASN A 90 6.90 2.56 -7.32
CA ASN A 90 7.71 1.77 -6.38
C ASN A 90 7.74 0.27 -6.72
N ARG A 91 6.69 -0.22 -7.37
CA ARG A 91 6.59 -1.61 -7.86
C ARG A 91 7.26 -1.83 -9.22
N GLY A 92 7.90 -0.80 -9.81
CA GLY A 92 8.62 -0.89 -11.07
C GLY A 92 7.72 -0.96 -12.32
N LYS A 93 6.43 -0.62 -12.18
CA LYS A 93 5.44 -0.70 -13.27
C LYS A 93 5.46 0.51 -14.20
N MET A 94 6.21 1.57 -13.88
CA MET A 94 6.28 2.81 -14.66
C MET A 94 7.58 2.99 -15.45
N GLU A 95 8.45 1.97 -15.57
CA GLU A 95 9.75 2.11 -16.26
C GLU A 95 9.62 2.52 -17.74
N PHE A 96 8.49 2.21 -18.39
CA PHE A 96 8.21 2.65 -19.76
C PHE A 96 8.05 4.18 -19.89
N ALA A 97 7.80 4.89 -18.78
CA ALA A 97 7.62 6.34 -18.72
C ALA A 97 8.80 7.05 -18.03
N LYS A 98 9.97 6.42 -17.89
CA LYS A 98 11.12 6.90 -17.10
C LYS A 98 11.56 8.34 -17.37
N ASP A 99 11.50 8.77 -18.62
CA ASP A 99 11.94 10.12 -19.03
C ASP A 99 10.85 11.19 -18.89
N SER A 100 9.63 10.80 -18.53
CA SER A 100 8.50 11.71 -18.39
C SER A 100 8.56 12.55 -17.10
N PRO A 101 7.94 13.74 -17.09
CA PRO A 101 7.79 14.53 -15.87
C PRO A 101 7.04 13.80 -14.75
N ILE A 102 6.04 12.99 -15.10
CA ILE A 102 5.23 12.23 -14.14
C ILE A 102 6.09 11.19 -13.38
N TYR A 103 7.01 10.50 -14.06
CA TYR A 103 7.92 9.54 -13.41
C TYR A 103 8.82 10.24 -12.40
N LYS A 104 9.44 11.36 -12.79
CA LYS A 104 10.31 12.16 -11.91
C LYS A 104 9.55 12.69 -10.68
N ARG A 105 8.31 13.15 -10.86
CA ARG A 105 7.45 13.56 -9.73
C ARG A 105 7.30 12.45 -8.69
N PHE A 106 7.00 11.22 -9.10
CA PHE A 106 6.82 10.11 -8.16
C PHE A 106 8.14 9.57 -7.60
N ALA A 107 9.25 9.70 -8.34
CA ALA A 107 10.57 9.40 -7.83
C ALA A 107 10.97 10.30 -6.64
N ASP A 108 10.59 11.57 -6.70
CA ASP A 108 10.91 12.54 -5.65
C ASP A 108 9.84 12.60 -4.54
N LEU A 109 8.65 12.04 -4.75
CA LEU A 109 7.48 12.26 -3.89
C LEU A 109 7.69 11.79 -2.44
N SER A 110 8.35 10.66 -2.24
CA SER A 110 8.67 10.13 -0.90
C SER A 110 10.07 10.52 -0.42
N SER A 111 10.78 11.36 -1.17
CA SER A 111 12.14 11.79 -0.83
C SER A 111 12.15 12.59 0.48
N GLY A 112 12.99 12.15 1.41
CA GLY A 112 13.10 12.77 2.74
C GLY A 112 11.95 12.44 3.71
N CYS A 113 11.01 11.57 3.34
CA CYS A 113 10.00 11.06 4.27
C CYS A 113 10.57 9.95 5.15
N ASP A 114 10.21 9.93 6.42
CA ASP A 114 10.48 8.79 7.31
C ASP A 114 9.43 7.70 7.19
N MET A 115 8.21 8.10 6.82
CA MET A 115 7.06 7.22 6.77
C MET A 115 6.11 7.63 5.66
N VAL A 116 5.55 6.63 4.99
CA VAL A 116 4.44 6.81 4.03
C VAL A 116 3.23 6.08 4.56
N VAL A 117 2.08 6.76 4.56
CA VAL A 117 0.78 6.22 4.95
C VAL A 117 -0.11 6.25 3.72
N GLY A 118 -0.75 5.13 3.40
CA GLY A 118 -1.67 5.08 2.28
C GLY A 118 -2.41 3.76 2.21
N TYR A 119 -3.24 3.59 1.18
CA TYR A 119 -4.02 2.37 1.03
C TYR A 119 -3.16 1.18 0.59
N ILE A 120 -3.69 -0.01 0.81
CA ILE A 120 -2.96 -1.26 0.56
C ILE A 120 -3.24 -1.75 -0.85
N ALA A 121 -2.18 -2.09 -1.59
CA ALA A 121 -2.29 -2.65 -2.92
C ALA A 121 -2.37 -4.17 -2.86
N ASN A 122 -3.40 -4.75 -3.46
CA ASN A 122 -3.48 -6.20 -3.67
C ASN A 122 -3.12 -6.58 -5.11
N ASP A 123 -3.01 -7.88 -5.38
CA ASP A 123 -2.69 -8.38 -6.73
C ASP A 123 -3.66 -7.86 -7.80
N ARG A 124 -4.93 -7.60 -7.42
CA ARG A 124 -5.94 -7.08 -8.32
C ARG A 124 -5.69 -5.65 -8.76
N MET A 125 -5.15 -4.80 -7.87
CA MET A 125 -4.75 -3.44 -8.22
C MET A 125 -3.78 -3.43 -9.42
N PHE A 126 -2.83 -4.36 -9.48
CA PHE A 126 -1.87 -4.41 -10.58
C PHE A 126 -2.53 -4.76 -11.92
N VAL A 127 -3.56 -5.62 -11.92
CA VAL A 127 -4.34 -5.90 -13.12
C VAL A 127 -5.06 -4.65 -13.62
N VAL A 128 -5.68 -3.88 -12.72
CA VAL A 128 -6.40 -2.66 -13.10
C VAL A 128 -5.42 -1.56 -13.55
N LEU A 129 -4.25 -1.44 -12.91
CA LEU A 129 -3.18 -0.54 -13.34
C LEU A 129 -2.63 -0.89 -14.73
N ASP A 130 -2.35 -2.17 -15.00
CA ASP A 130 -1.84 -2.60 -16.30
C ASP A 130 -2.84 -2.24 -17.42
N ARG A 131 -4.15 -2.41 -17.17
CA ARG A 131 -5.22 -2.00 -18.09
C ARG A 131 -5.27 -0.48 -18.30
N PHE A 132 -5.03 0.31 -17.26
CA PHE A 132 -4.97 1.77 -17.35
C PHE A 132 -3.77 2.22 -18.20
N PHE A 133 -2.58 1.64 -17.97
CA PHE A 133 -1.38 1.95 -18.75
C PHE A 133 -1.49 1.52 -20.22
N ASN A 134 -2.23 0.46 -20.51
CA ASN A 134 -2.51 0.01 -21.88
C ASN A 134 -3.63 0.80 -22.58
N GLY A 135 -4.20 1.83 -21.95
CA GLY A 135 -5.29 2.62 -22.54
C GLY A 135 -6.63 1.87 -22.62
N GLU A 136 -6.82 0.81 -21.85
CA GLU A 136 -8.09 0.06 -21.83
C GLU A 136 -9.14 0.66 -20.90
N ILE A 137 -8.70 1.38 -19.88
CA ILE A 137 -9.55 2.08 -18.92
C ILE A 137 -9.00 3.47 -18.65
N THR A 138 -9.87 4.34 -18.15
CA THR A 138 -9.53 5.71 -17.75
C THR A 138 -9.15 5.81 -16.27
N ASP A 139 -8.62 6.96 -15.87
CA ASP A 139 -8.34 7.33 -14.49
C ASP A 139 -9.56 7.22 -13.56
N ILE A 140 -10.75 7.65 -14.00
CA ILE A 140 -11.99 7.54 -13.23
C ILE A 140 -12.37 6.08 -13.01
N ALA A 141 -12.26 5.22 -14.04
CA ALA A 141 -12.51 3.80 -13.91
C ALA A 141 -11.49 3.12 -12.97
N LEU A 142 -10.22 3.53 -13.04
CA LEU A 142 -9.17 3.09 -12.13
C LEU A 142 -9.50 3.47 -10.68
N ILE A 143 -9.72 4.76 -10.39
CA ILE A 143 -9.99 5.28 -9.04
C ILE A 143 -11.19 4.60 -8.40
N ASN A 144 -12.31 4.47 -9.14
CA ASN A 144 -13.50 3.81 -8.63
C ASN A 144 -13.25 2.32 -8.37
N SER A 145 -12.50 1.64 -9.25
CA SER A 145 -12.18 0.22 -9.10
C SER A 145 -11.31 -0.02 -7.87
N LEU A 146 -10.37 0.88 -7.60
CA LEU A 146 -9.48 0.82 -6.44
C LEU A 146 -10.22 1.14 -5.13
N SER A 147 -11.08 2.16 -5.15
CA SER A 147 -11.86 2.59 -3.97
C SER A 147 -12.82 1.50 -3.46
N ALA A 148 -13.30 0.65 -4.38
CA ALA A 148 -14.17 -0.46 -4.07
C ALA A 148 -13.49 -1.59 -3.26
N LEU A 149 -12.16 -1.73 -3.35
CA LEU A 149 -11.44 -2.84 -2.73
C LEU A 149 -11.30 -2.72 -1.20
N LYS A 150 -11.48 -1.51 -0.63
CA LYS A 150 -11.52 -1.22 0.82
C LYS A 150 -10.51 -2.03 1.68
N LEU A 151 -9.23 -2.01 1.30
CA LEU A 151 -8.21 -2.88 1.91
C LEU A 151 -7.57 -2.32 3.20
N GLY A 152 -8.03 -1.18 3.70
CA GLY A 152 -7.44 -0.47 4.84
C GLY A 152 -6.21 0.37 4.47
N LYS A 153 -5.62 1.03 5.47
CA LYS A 153 -4.37 1.82 5.32
C LYS A 153 -3.18 1.02 5.87
N GLN A 154 -2.03 1.18 5.23
CA GLN A 154 -0.72 0.73 5.70
C GLN A 154 0.19 1.92 5.98
N TYR A 155 1.14 1.68 6.87
CA TYR A 155 2.22 2.55 7.26
C TYR A 155 3.52 1.85 6.86
N ALA A 156 4.32 2.51 6.04
CA ALA A 156 5.66 2.05 5.66
C ALA A 156 6.70 2.94 6.34
N ALA A 157 7.39 2.43 7.35
CA ALA A 157 8.55 3.11 7.93
C ALA A 157 9.75 2.92 6.98
N LEU A 158 10.22 4.02 6.38
CA LEU A 158 11.25 4.02 5.35
C LEU A 158 12.66 4.23 5.92
N THR A 159 12.76 4.84 7.10
CA THR A 159 14.05 5.18 7.72
C THR A 159 14.26 4.43 9.03
N GLU A 160 15.53 4.27 9.41
CA GLU A 160 15.92 3.80 10.74
C GLU A 160 15.35 4.68 11.86
N ARG A 161 15.20 5.99 11.60
CA ARG A 161 14.59 6.93 12.54
C ARG A 161 13.13 6.57 12.83
N ALA A 162 12.33 6.29 11.81
CA ALA A 162 10.96 5.81 12.01
C ALA A 162 10.93 4.44 12.69
N CYS A 163 11.80 3.51 12.28
CA CYS A 163 11.82 2.16 12.84
C CYS A 163 12.12 2.13 14.35
N LYS A 164 13.02 3.00 14.83
CA LYS A 164 13.32 3.16 16.27
C LYS A 164 12.14 3.64 17.12
N LYS A 165 11.10 4.20 16.50
CA LYS A 165 9.87 4.64 17.18
C LYS A 165 8.79 3.56 17.28
N ILE A 166 9.06 2.36 16.73
CA ILE A 166 8.15 1.22 16.75
C ILE A 166 8.49 0.32 17.95
N LYS A 167 7.49 0.00 18.76
CA LYS A 167 7.61 -0.91 19.90
C LYS A 167 6.67 -2.09 19.74
N ILE A 168 7.19 -3.30 19.94
CA ILE A 168 6.38 -4.52 19.99
C ILE A 168 5.64 -4.53 21.34
N LEU A 169 4.31 -4.59 21.28
CA LEU A 169 3.45 -4.75 22.44
C LEU A 169 3.11 -6.21 22.70
N ASP A 170 2.87 -6.98 21.63
CA ASP A 170 2.43 -8.37 21.71
C ASP A 170 2.86 -9.15 20.46
N VAL A 171 3.03 -10.45 20.62
CA VAL A 171 3.40 -11.39 19.55
C VAL A 171 2.56 -12.66 19.70
N GLN A 172 1.88 -13.04 18.62
CA GLN A 172 1.04 -14.22 18.60
C GLN A 172 1.46 -15.14 17.45
N GLU A 173 1.53 -16.43 17.75
CA GLU A 173 1.67 -17.48 16.74
C GLU A 173 0.29 -17.87 16.23
N LEU A 174 0.24 -18.39 15.01
CA LEU A 174 -1.00 -18.80 14.36
C LEU A 174 -1.14 -20.31 14.41
N SER A 175 -2.23 -20.79 15.01
CA SER A 175 -2.59 -22.20 14.95
C SER A 175 -2.91 -22.65 13.52
N GLU A 176 -2.87 -23.97 13.28
CA GLU A 176 -3.24 -24.54 11.98
C GLU A 176 -4.68 -24.22 11.59
N ASP A 177 -5.61 -24.27 12.54
CA ASP A 177 -7.02 -23.98 12.32
C ASP A 177 -7.27 -22.51 11.94
N GLU A 178 -6.60 -21.59 12.63
CA GLU A 178 -6.66 -20.16 12.29
C GLU A 178 -6.12 -19.90 10.89
N ARG A 179 -4.98 -20.51 10.53
CA ARG A 179 -4.42 -20.41 9.17
C ARG A 179 -5.39 -20.94 8.13
N ALA A 180 -6.01 -22.09 8.37
CA ALA A 180 -6.98 -22.68 7.44
C ALA A 180 -8.21 -21.79 7.24
N LYS A 181 -8.71 -21.14 8.30
CA LYS A 181 -9.82 -20.17 8.21
C LYS A 181 -9.43 -18.94 7.39
N LEU A 182 -8.28 -18.35 7.67
CA LEU A 182 -7.77 -17.16 6.97
C LEU A 182 -7.56 -17.41 5.47
N LYS A 183 -7.12 -18.61 5.08
CA LYS A 183 -6.98 -18.99 3.66
C LYS A 183 -8.32 -18.94 2.92
N ARG A 184 -9.37 -19.55 3.50
CA ARG A 184 -10.72 -19.54 2.92
C ARG A 184 -11.29 -18.13 2.78
N GLU A 185 -11.08 -17.28 3.80
CA GLU A 185 -11.49 -15.88 3.76
C GLU A 185 -10.75 -15.10 2.67
N SER A 186 -9.43 -15.29 2.56
CA SER A 186 -8.60 -14.65 1.52
C SER A 186 -9.05 -15.02 0.10
N GLU A 187 -9.34 -16.29 -0.15
CA GLU A 187 -9.83 -16.76 -1.46
C GLU A 187 -11.20 -16.17 -1.81
N THR A 188 -12.12 -16.15 -0.85
CA THR A 188 -13.47 -15.58 -1.03
C THR A 188 -13.40 -14.09 -1.34
N ASN A 189 -12.56 -13.34 -0.61
CA ASN A 189 -12.37 -11.91 -0.82
C ASN A 189 -11.76 -11.61 -2.19
N ARG A 190 -10.80 -12.44 -2.64
CA ARG A 190 -10.21 -12.32 -3.98
C ARG A 190 -11.26 -12.48 -5.08
N SER A 191 -12.11 -13.50 -4.99
CA SER A 191 -13.16 -13.74 -6.00
C SER A 191 -14.18 -12.61 -6.06
N LYS A 192 -14.63 -12.09 -4.91
CA LYS A 192 -15.55 -10.94 -4.84
C LYS A 192 -14.92 -9.67 -5.42
N GLY A 193 -13.65 -9.42 -5.12
CA GLY A 193 -12.92 -8.25 -5.62
C GLY A 193 -12.78 -8.24 -7.15
N ILE A 194 -12.62 -9.40 -7.78
CA ILE A 194 -12.55 -9.52 -9.25
C ILE A 194 -13.86 -9.07 -9.89
N ALA A 195 -14.98 -9.68 -9.47
CA ALA A 195 -16.30 -9.41 -10.05
C ALA A 195 -16.69 -7.93 -9.90
N MET A 196 -16.45 -7.35 -8.72
CA MET A 196 -16.78 -5.94 -8.44
C MET A 196 -15.94 -4.98 -9.30
N ALA A 197 -14.63 -5.24 -9.44
CA ALA A 197 -13.76 -4.39 -10.27
C ALA A 197 -14.15 -4.44 -11.76
N ASP A 198 -14.53 -5.61 -12.28
CA ASP A 198 -14.97 -5.72 -13.68
C ASP A 198 -16.28 -4.96 -13.93
N GLU A 199 -17.22 -5.02 -12.99
CA GLU A 199 -18.46 -4.25 -13.05
C GLU A 199 -18.20 -2.74 -13.05
N ILE A 200 -17.32 -2.26 -12.16
CA ILE A 200 -16.96 -0.84 -12.06
C ILE A 200 -16.24 -0.37 -13.32
N CYS A 201 -15.26 -1.13 -13.80
CA CYS A 201 -14.57 -0.81 -15.06
C CYS A 201 -15.58 -0.67 -16.21
N ARG A 202 -16.59 -1.54 -16.30
CA ARG A 202 -17.64 -1.43 -17.31
C ARG A 202 -18.52 -0.20 -17.10
N LYS A 203 -18.87 0.13 -15.86
CA LYS A 203 -19.73 1.27 -15.51
C LYS A 203 -19.08 2.61 -15.92
N TYR A 204 -17.81 2.80 -15.60
CA TYR A 204 -17.09 4.08 -15.81
C TYR A 204 -16.24 4.11 -17.09
N ARG A 205 -16.40 3.15 -18.01
CA ARG A 205 -15.55 2.96 -19.21
C ARG A 205 -15.48 4.15 -20.19
N ARG A 206 -16.31 5.18 -20.03
CA ARG A 206 -16.39 6.36 -20.91
C ARG A 206 -16.20 7.68 -20.17
N GLU A 207 -15.74 7.63 -18.93
CA GLU A 207 -15.56 8.81 -18.07
C GLU A 207 -14.08 8.98 -17.76
N GLY A 208 -13.57 10.21 -17.76
CA GLY A 208 -12.16 10.48 -17.43
C GLY A 208 -11.23 10.47 -18.63
N ARG A 209 -9.94 10.28 -18.37
CA ARG A 209 -8.84 10.32 -19.34
C ARG A 209 -8.03 9.02 -19.32
N PHE A 210 -7.51 8.65 -20.47
CA PHE A 210 -6.53 7.58 -20.61
C PHE A 210 -5.13 8.04 -20.17
N PHE A 211 -4.25 7.08 -19.93
CA PHE A 211 -2.92 7.38 -19.40
C PHE A 211 -2.06 8.20 -20.38
N ASP A 212 -2.15 7.93 -21.68
CA ASP A 212 -1.46 8.67 -22.73
C ASP A 212 -1.94 10.14 -22.83
N GLU A 213 -3.24 10.38 -22.65
CA GLU A 213 -3.79 11.74 -22.56
C GLU A 213 -3.24 12.50 -21.35
N ILE A 214 -3.08 11.82 -20.21
CA ILE A 214 -2.49 12.40 -18.99
C ILE A 214 -0.99 12.71 -19.21
N LEU A 215 -0.25 11.79 -19.84
CA LEU A 215 1.15 11.99 -20.17
C LEU A 215 1.39 13.19 -21.09
N ALA A 216 0.52 13.40 -22.08
CA ALA A 216 0.65 14.50 -23.04
C ALA A 216 0.46 15.88 -22.40
N ILE A 217 -0.38 15.98 -21.36
CA ILE A 217 -0.69 17.23 -20.67
C ILE A 217 0.36 17.54 -19.58
N GLY A 218 1.02 16.50 -19.04
CA GLY A 218 2.01 16.65 -17.97
C GLY A 218 1.41 16.98 -16.60
N GLU A 219 0.09 16.86 -16.44
CA GLU A 219 -0.64 17.14 -15.20
C GLU A 219 -1.31 15.86 -14.65
N VAL A 220 -1.16 15.65 -13.35
CA VAL A 220 -1.96 14.75 -12.50
C VAL A 220 -2.46 15.52 -11.30
#